data_AF-A0A8J8P864-F1
#
_entry.id   AF-A0A8J8P864-F1
#
_cell.length_a   1.000
_cell.length_b   1.000
_cell.length_c   1.000
_cell.angle_alpha   90.00
_cell.angle_beta   90.00
_cell.angle_gamma   90.00
#
_symmetry.space_group_name_H-M   'P 1'
#
loop_
_entity.id
_entity.type
_entity.pdbx_description
1 polymer ?
#
loop_
_entity_poly.entity_id
_entity_poly.type
_entity_poly.pdbx_seq_one_letter_code
_entity_poly.pdbx_strand_id
1 'polypeptide(L)' 'MDSIPYKLRRDKVNEGREQVPYFLRESVLEAEDELKDTLEELLGENVYKSDYREASMVVAQRNPELIAEVLREWGYDLD' A
#
# COMPACT_ATOMS: atom_id res chain seq x y z
N MET A 1 16.14 -5.57 20.16
CA MET A 1 16.93 -6.29 19.14
C MET A 1 16.27 -5.90 17.83
N ASP A 2 16.76 -4.84 17.20
CA ASP A 2 16.12 -4.36 15.98
C ASP A 2 16.30 -5.41 14.89
N SER A 3 15.19 -6.00 14.47
CA SER A 3 15.18 -6.95 13.38
C SER A 3 15.65 -6.26 12.11
N ILE A 4 16.51 -6.94 11.34
CA ILE A 4 16.93 -6.48 10.01
C ILE A 4 15.69 -6.09 9.17
N PRO A 5 15.66 -4.91 8.52
CA PRO A 5 14.54 -4.47 7.70
C PRO A 5 14.07 -5.52 6.68
N TYR A 6 12.76 -5.60 6.43
CA TYR A 6 12.16 -6.66 5.60
C TYR A 6 12.79 -6.78 4.20
N LYS A 7 13.09 -5.65 3.54
CA LYS A 7 13.74 -5.64 2.21
C LYS A 7 15.13 -6.28 2.22
N LEU A 8 15.87 -6.16 3.32
CA LEU A 8 17.25 -6.67 3.47
C LEU A 8 17.32 -8.15 3.91
N ARG A 9 16.21 -8.71 4.39
CA ARG A 9 16.17 -10.10 4.92
C ARG A 9 15.54 -11.13 3.99
N ARG A 10 15.04 -10.72 2.83
CA ARG A 10 14.32 -11.59 1.87
C ARG A 10 15.13 -11.77 0.60
N ASP A 11 14.96 -12.91 -0.06
CA ASP A 11 15.58 -13.20 -1.36
C ASP A 11 14.66 -12.80 -2.52
N LYS A 12 13.34 -12.83 -2.30
CA LYS A 12 12.34 -12.47 -3.31
C LYS A 12 11.32 -11.48 -2.78
N VAL A 13 10.80 -10.65 -3.69
CA VAL A 13 9.78 -9.65 -3.35
C VAL A 13 8.50 -10.27 -2.77
N ASN A 14 8.14 -11.50 -3.14
CA ASN A 14 6.93 -12.17 -2.66
C ASN A 14 7.17 -13.10 -1.45
N GLU A 15 8.37 -13.12 -0.89
CA GLU A 15 8.71 -14.04 0.18
C GLU A 15 7.94 -13.76 1.47
N GLY A 16 7.24 -14.77 1.99
CA GLY A 16 6.42 -14.65 3.20
C GLY A 16 5.10 -13.90 2.99
N ARG A 17 4.67 -13.70 1.73
CA ARG A 17 3.39 -13.07 1.37
C ARG A 17 2.40 -14.10 0.83
N GLU A 18 1.15 -13.99 1.25
CA GLU A 18 0.02 -14.70 0.64
C GLU A 18 -0.59 -13.85 -0.48
N GLN A 19 -1.08 -14.51 -1.54
CA GLN A 19 -1.76 -13.81 -2.63
C GLN A 19 -3.19 -13.43 -2.22
N VAL A 20 -3.52 -12.14 -2.30
CA VAL A 20 -4.86 -11.62 -2.00
C VAL A 20 -5.41 -10.88 -3.23
N PRO A 21 -6.47 -11.38 -3.89
CA PRO A 21 -7.09 -10.70 -5.02
C PRO A 21 -8.03 -9.59 -4.56
N TYR A 22 -7.99 -8.43 -5.23
CA TYR A 22 -8.91 -7.31 -5.02
C TYR A 22 -9.60 -6.92 -6.34
N PHE A 23 -10.83 -6.41 -6.23
CA PHE A 23 -11.49 -5.66 -7.30
C PHE A 23 -11.39 -4.17 -6.99
N LEU A 24 -10.74 -3.41 -7.87
CA LEU A 24 -10.55 -1.97 -7.73
C LEU A 24 -11.20 -1.26 -8.91
N ARG A 25 -11.71 -0.04 -8.67
CA ARG A 25 -12.19 0.85 -9.73
C ARG A 25 -11.00 1.30 -10.58
N GLU A 26 -11.23 1.56 -11.86
CA GLU A 26 -10.21 1.99 -12.83
C GLU A 26 -9.39 3.19 -12.33
N SER A 27 -10.06 4.22 -11.82
CA SER A 27 -9.38 5.41 -11.28
C SER A 27 -8.43 5.11 -10.12
N VAL A 28 -8.69 4.06 -9.33
CA VAL A 28 -7.79 3.64 -8.25
C VAL A 28 -6.59 2.89 -8.80
N LEU A 29 -6.78 2.11 -9.87
CA LEU A 29 -5.68 1.41 -10.56
C LEU A 29 -4.73 2.39 -11.24
N GLU A 30 -5.26 3.43 -11.90
CA GLU A 30 -4.46 4.48 -12.55
C GLU A 30 -3.63 5.27 -11.54
N ALA A 31 -4.21 5.61 -10.38
CA ALA A 31 -3.52 6.35 -9.32
C ALA A 31 -2.38 5.55 -8.64
N GLU A 32 -2.32 4.22 -8.82
CA GLU A 32 -1.24 3.43 -8.24
C GLU A 32 0.13 3.73 -8.86
N ASP A 33 0.16 4.03 -10.16
CA ASP A 33 1.42 4.30 -10.85
C ASP A 33 1.97 5.67 -10.40
N GLU A 34 1.11 6.68 -10.22
CA GLU A 34 1.49 7.97 -9.66
C GLU A 34 2.00 7.85 -8.21
N LEU A 35 1.34 7.03 -7.38
CA LEU A 35 1.82 6.74 -6.03
C LEU A 35 3.20 6.10 -6.05
N LYS A 36 3.43 5.13 -6.95
CA LYS A 36 4.73 4.47 -7.09
C LYS A 36 5.82 5.47 -7.46
N ASP A 37 5.59 6.30 -8.49
CA ASP A 37 6.56 7.30 -8.94
C ASP A 37 6.91 8.29 -7.83
N THR A 38 5.90 8.75 -7.09
CA THR A 38 6.10 9.61 -5.91
C THR A 38 6.97 8.95 -4.85
N LEU A 39 6.73 7.67 -4.55
CA LEU A 39 7.54 6.93 -3.57
C LEU A 39 8.98 6.72 -4.04
N GLU A 40 9.19 6.45 -5.33
CA GLU A 40 10.52 6.30 -5.92
C GLU A 40 11.31 7.62 -5.86
N GLU A 41 10.65 8.75 -6.12
CA GLU A 41 11.23 10.08 -5.94
C GLU A 41 11.60 10.36 -4.48
N LEU A 42 10.69 10.09 -3.53
CA LEU A 42 10.92 10.33 -2.11
C LEU A 42 12.03 9.46 -1.52
N LEU A 43 12.16 8.22 -1.98
CA LEU A 43 13.16 7.26 -1.47
C LEU A 43 14.48 7.29 -2.25
N GLY A 44 14.48 7.88 -3.45
CA GLY A 44 15.64 7.88 -4.34
C GLY A 44 16.01 6.50 -4.88
N GLU A 45 15.06 5.57 -4.92
CA GLU A 45 15.26 4.21 -5.42
C GLU A 45 13.97 3.57 -5.95
N ASN A 46 14.12 2.49 -6.73
CA ASN A 46 12.96 1.75 -7.24
C ASN A 46 12.18 1.07 -6.11
N VAL A 47 10.85 1.10 -6.21
CA VAL A 47 9.92 0.53 -5.24
C VAL A 47 9.10 -0.56 -5.91
N TYR A 48 9.15 -1.78 -5.36
CA TYR A 48 8.37 -2.88 -5.91
C TYR A 48 6.88 -2.70 -5.66
N LYS A 49 6.04 -3.07 -6.63
CA LYS A 49 4.59 -2.97 -6.53
C LYS A 49 4.01 -3.70 -5.32
N SER A 50 4.50 -4.91 -5.05
CA SER A 50 4.08 -5.67 -3.88
C SER A 50 4.50 -4.99 -2.56
N ASP A 51 5.58 -4.21 -2.55
CA ASP A 51 6.05 -3.50 -1.36
C ASP A 51 5.20 -2.29 -1.02
N TYR A 52 4.99 -1.39 -1.98
CA TYR A 52 4.18 -0.22 -1.67
C TYR A 52 2.74 -0.61 -1.38
N ARG A 53 2.18 -1.64 -2.04
CA ARG A 53 0.82 -2.14 -1.73
C ARG A 53 0.72 -2.68 -0.30
N GLU A 54 1.69 -3.46 0.16
CA GLU A 54 1.72 -3.93 1.55
C GLU A 54 1.94 -2.77 2.53
N ALA A 55 2.85 -1.84 2.21
CA ALA A 55 3.09 -0.64 3.01
C ALA A 55 1.83 0.23 3.13
N SER A 56 1.07 0.42 2.04
CA SER A 56 -0.21 1.11 2.06
C SER A 56 -1.22 0.42 2.98
N MET A 57 -1.26 -0.92 2.99
CA MET A 57 -2.12 -1.65 3.93
C MET A 57 -1.67 -1.46 5.39
N VAL A 58 -0.36 -1.46 5.66
CA VAL A 58 0.17 -1.18 7.00
C VAL A 58 -0.19 0.23 7.46
N VAL A 59 -0.09 1.22 6.57
CA VAL A 59 -0.51 2.61 6.88
C VAL A 59 -2.02 2.66 7.14
N ALA A 60 -2.84 2.03 6.30
CA ALA A 60 -4.29 1.97 6.48
C ALA A 60 -4.69 1.33 7.83
N GLN A 61 -4.05 0.23 8.21
CA GLN A 61 -4.30 -0.44 9.50
C GLN A 61 -3.90 0.41 10.71
N ARG A 62 -2.87 1.25 10.57
CA ARG A 62 -2.39 2.15 11.62
C ARG A 62 -3.20 3.44 11.72
N ASN A 63 -3.89 3.83 10.66
CA ASN A 63 -4.64 5.09 10.54
C ASN A 63 -6.07 4.82 10.00
N PRO A 64 -6.89 4.03 10.71
CA PRO A 64 -8.22 3.63 10.24
C PRO A 64 -9.16 4.82 10.01
N GLU A 65 -8.95 5.94 10.68
CA GLU A 65 -9.71 7.18 10.51
C GLU A 65 -9.61 7.75 9.09
N LEU A 66 -8.43 7.69 8.46
CA LEU A 66 -8.24 8.14 7.08
C LEU A 66 -9.03 7.26 6.09
N ILE A 67 -9.11 5.96 6.38
CA ILE A 67 -9.94 5.04 5.59
C ILE A 67 -11.42 5.35 5.80
N ALA A 68 -11.83 5.65 7.04
CA ALA A 68 -13.21 6.03 7.33
C ALA A 68 -13.62 7.31 6.58
N GLU A 69 -12.75 8.31 6.45
CA GLU A 69 -13.01 9.51 5.64
C GLU A 69 -13.30 9.16 4.17
N VAL A 70 -12.44 8.35 3.54
CA VAL A 70 -12.64 7.89 2.15
C VAL A 70 -13.94 7.08 2.01
N LEU A 71 -14.24 6.21 2.98
CA LEU A 71 -15.49 5.44 2.97
C LEU A 71 -16.72 6.36 3.11
N ARG A 72 -16.65 7.41 3.94
CA ARG A 72 -17.74 8.40 4.06
C ARG A 72 -17.97 9.16 2.75
N GLU A 73 -16.91 9.51 2.03
CA GLU A 73 -17.03 10.09 0.69
C GLU A 73 -17.74 9.14 -0.29
N TRP A 74 -17.58 7.83 -0.11
CA TRP A 74 -18.28 6.80 -0.90
C TRP A 74 -19.70 6.51 -0.38
N GLY A 75 -20.13 7.17 0.69
CA GLY A 75 -21.48 7.11 1.21
C GLY A 75 -21.69 6.16 2.39
N TYR A 76 -20.63 5.68 3.03
CA TYR A 76 -20.76 5.08 4.37
C TYR A 76 -21.13 6.17 5.40
N ASP A 77 -21.79 5.79 6.50
CA ASP A 77 -22.20 6.73 7.58
C ASP A 77 -23.22 7.80 7.14
N LEU A 78 -23.93 7.54 6.03
CA LEU A 78 -25.06 8.34 5.56
C LEU A 78 -26.37 7.70 6.04
N ASP A 79 -26.85 8.07 7.22
CA ASP A 79 -28.25 7.88 7.62
C ASP A 79 -29.15 9.00 7.08
#